data_AF-A0A8J6XIA9-F1
#
_entry.id   AF-A0A8J6XIA9-F1
#
_cell.length_a   1.000
_cell.length_b   1.000
_cell.length_c   1.000
_cell.angle_alpha   90.00
_cell.angle_beta   90.00
_cell.angle_gamma   90.00
#
_symmetry.space_group_name_H-M   'P 1'
#
loop_
_entity.id
_entity.type
_entity.pdbx_description
1 polymer ?
#
loop_
_entity_poly.entity_id
_entity_poly.type
_entity_poly.pdbx_seq_one_letter_code
_entity_poly.pdbx_strand_id
1 'polypeptide(L)' 'MDGKKHGKGLCIYATGYRYKGEYRNNQPNGRGVMLFPNGMRQEGIWVNGAWIGS' A
#
# COMPACT_ATOMS: atom_id res chain seq x y z
N MET A 1 -2.05 18.08 15.27
CA MET A 1 -1.00 17.57 14.37
C MET A 1 -1.45 16.21 13.85
N ASP A 2 -2.10 16.16 12.69
CA ASP A 2 -2.52 14.89 12.10
C ASP A 2 -1.28 14.15 11.56
N GLY A 3 -0.67 13.30 12.39
CA GLY A 3 0.45 12.42 12.01
C GLY A 3 0.02 11.27 11.09
N LYS A 4 -0.91 11.51 10.17
CA LYS A 4 -1.40 10.50 9.23
C LYS A 4 -0.41 10.40 8.07
N LYS A 5 0.00 9.17 7.74
CA LYS A 5 0.77 8.86 6.53
C LYS A 5 -0.02 9.37 5.32
N HIS A 6 0.58 10.30 4.60
CA HIS A 6 0.08 10.88 3.37
C HIS A 6 1.23 10.92 2.36
N GLY A 7 0.93 10.70 1.08
CA GLY A 7 1.94 10.63 0.02
C GLY A 7 2.55 9.23 -0.11
N LYS A 8 3.73 9.12 -0.73
CA LYS A 8 4.34 7.82 -1.04
C LYS A 8 5.02 7.22 0.19
N GLY A 9 4.81 5.93 0.42
CA GLY A 9 5.39 5.22 1.56
C GLY A 9 5.58 3.72 1.31
N LEU A 10 6.32 3.09 2.23
CA LEU A 10 6.48 1.66 2.33
C LEU A 10 5.90 1.19 3.67
N CYS A 11 4.97 0.24 3.65
CA CYS A 11 4.51 -0.46 4.84
C CYS A 11 4.93 -1.91 4.76
N ILE A 12 5.61 -2.37 5.81
CA ILE A 12 5.99 -3.77 5.99
C ILE A 12 5.05 -4.30 7.07
N TYR A 13 4.23 -5.27 6.70
CA TYR A 13 3.30 -5.91 7.61
C TYR A 13 4.03 -7.01 8.38
N ALA A 14 3.60 -7.28 9.62
CA ALA A 14 4.17 -8.36 10.43
C ALA A 14 4.03 -9.74 9.77
N THR A 15 3.04 -9.91 8.89
CA THR A 15 2.82 -11.09 8.05
C THR A 15 3.84 -11.25 6.91
N GLY A 16 4.78 -10.30 6.74
CA GLY A 16 5.81 -10.30 5.71
C GLY A 16 5.42 -9.64 4.39
N TYR A 17 4.15 -9.24 4.24
CA TYR A 17 3.67 -8.47 3.08
C TYR A 17 4.33 -7.10 3.08
N ARG A 18 4.57 -6.53 1.90
CA ARG A 18 5.11 -5.18 1.76
C ARG A 18 4.29 -4.39 0.76
N TYR A 19 3.73 -3.28 1.19
CA TYR A 19 3.07 -2.34 0.29
C TYR A 19 3.97 -1.14 0.04
N LYS A 20 4.23 -0.82 -1.23
CA LYS A 20 4.90 0.40 -1.65
C LYS A 20 3.96 1.18 -2.55
N GLY A 21 3.54 2.37 -2.13
CA GLY A 21 2.58 3.13 -2.91
C GLY A 21 2.13 4.41 -2.22
N GLU A 22 1.08 4.99 -2.76
CA GLU A 22 0.47 6.20 -2.22
C GLU A 22 -0.43 5.89 -1.03
N TYR A 23 -0.35 6.75 -0.03
CA TYR A 23 -1.14 6.72 1.18
C TYR A 23 -1.97 7.98 1.31
N ARG A 24 -3.19 7.81 1.81
CA ARG A 24 -4.04 8.90 2.27
C ARG A 24 -4.69 8.48 3.57
N ASN A 25 -4.56 9.30 4.60
CA ASN A 25 -5.15 9.04 5.91
C ASN A 25 -4.74 7.67 6.50
N ASN A 26 -3.46 7.32 6.45
CA ASN A 26 -2.91 6.02 6.89
C ASN A 26 -3.36 4.79 6.07
N GLN A 27 -4.08 4.97 4.96
CA GLN A 27 -4.54 3.87 4.12
C GLN A 27 -3.91 3.94 2.73
N PRO A 28 -3.58 2.79 2.11
CA PRO A 28 -3.27 2.72 0.68
C PRO A 28 -4.34 3.43 -0.15
N ASN A 29 -3.95 4.42 -0.94
CA ASN A 29 -4.85 5.20 -1.77
C ASN A 29 -4.07 5.82 -2.94
N GLY A 30 -4.35 5.38 -4.16
CA GLY A 30 -3.59 5.70 -5.37
C GLY A 30 -2.83 4.49 -5.91
N ARG A 31 -1.79 4.74 -6.73
CA ARG A 31 -0.97 3.67 -7.30
C ARG A 31 -0.10 3.01 -6.24
N GLY A 32 -0.07 1.68 -6.25
CA GLY A 32 0.73 0.92 -5.30
C GLY A 32 1.07 -0.49 -5.77
N VAL A 33 2.07 -1.06 -5.11
CA VAL A 33 2.59 -2.39 -5.35
C VAL A 33 2.56 -3.16 -4.03
N MET A 34 1.89 -4.29 -4.01
CA MET A 34 1.93 -5.27 -2.93
C MET A 34 2.89 -6.40 -3.29
N LEU A 35 3.89 -6.61 -2.44
CA LEU A 35 4.83 -7.72 -2.49
C LEU A 35 4.43 -8.73 -1.42
N PHE A 36 4.27 -9.97 -1.86
CA PHE A 36 3.91 -11.09 -1.00
C PHE A 36 5.18 -11.81 -0.53
N PRO A 37 5.16 -12.47 0.63
CA PRO A 37 6.32 -13.24 1.13
C PRO A 37 6.81 -14.32 0.17
N ASN A 38 5.93 -14.85 -0.68
CA ASN A 38 6.25 -15.85 -1.70
C ASN A 38 6.91 -15.25 -2.97
N GLY A 39 7.23 -13.95 -2.97
CA GLY A 39 7.84 -13.25 -4.11
C GLY A 39 6.85 -12.75 -5.15
N MET A 40 5.55 -13.04 -5.01
CA MET A 40 4.53 -12.50 -5.91
C MET A 40 4.45 -10.98 -5.76
N ARG A 41 4.20 -10.29 -6.88
CA ARG A 41 4.04 -8.84 -6.95
C ARG A 41 2.71 -8.52 -7.61
N GLN A 42 1.87 -7.73 -6.93
CA GLN A 42 0.64 -7.20 -7.50
C GLN A 42 0.74 -5.68 -7.55
N GLU A 43 0.57 -5.11 -8.74
CA GLU A 43 0.53 -3.67 -8.95
C GLU A 43 -0.88 -3.24 -9.36
N GLY A 44 -1.28 -2.04 -8.94
CA GLY A 44 -2.57 -1.48 -9.32
C GLY A 44 -2.96 -0.27 -8.50
N ILE A 45 -4.22 0.11 -8.63
CA ILE A 45 -4.88 1.19 -7.92
C ILE A 45 -5.46 0.67 -6.62
N TRP A 46 -5.23 1.44 -5.56
CA TRP A 46 -5.73 1.21 -4.23
C TRP A 46 -6.68 2.34 -3.84
N VAL A 47 -7.81 2.00 -3.23
CA VAL A 47 -8.77 3.00 -2.72
C VAL A 47 -9.16 2.58 -1.31
N ASN A 48 -8.83 3.44 -0.34
CA ASN A 48 -9.14 3.22 1.09
C ASN A 48 -8.68 1.85 1.60
N GLY A 49 -7.47 1.43 1.20
CA GLY A 49 -6.90 0.14 1.58
C GLY A 49 -7.34 -1.07 0.76
N ALA A 50 -8.32 -0.93 -0.14
CA ALA A 50 -8.74 -2.01 -1.03
C ALA A 50 -8.02 -1.95 -2.39
N TRP A 51 -7.62 -3.09 -2.92
CA TRP A 51 -7.12 -3.21 -4.29
C TRP A 51 -8.29 -3.21 -5.28
N ILE A 52 -8.21 -2.37 -6.30
CA ILE A 52 -9.26 -2.22 -7.31
C ILE A 52 -8.90 -2.93 -8.62
N GLY A 53 -7.61 -3.02 -8.95
CA GLY A 53 -7.16 -3.49 -10.25
C GLY A 53 -5.98 -2.68 -10.77
N SER A 54 -5.33 -3.16 -11.83
CA SER A 54 -4.35 -2.41 -12.61
C SER A 54 -5.03 -1.49 -13.62
#